data_AF-A0A941RAP2-F1
#
_entry.id   AF-A0A941RAP2-F1
#
_cell.length_a   1.000
_cell.length_b   1.000
_cell.length_c   1.000
_cell.angle_alpha   90.00
_cell.angle_beta   90.00
_cell.angle_gamma   90.00
#
_symmetry.space_group_name_H-M   'P 1'
#
loop_
_entity.id
_entity.type
_entity.pdbx_description
1 polymer ?
#
loop_
_entity_poly.entity_id
_entity_poly.type
_entity_poly.pdbx_seq_one_letter_code
_entity_poly.pdbx_strand_id
1 'polypeptide(L)'
;MSRADIEKLANLYNPYYEKPLIFDLRPSYQSTGNPRQDVYNLIVSKREDEIVGIAQTLDLSRWAVSQIIRGFVKDGVFTWEQIYQLLPKVREAHERVQRKRETTRTTTTQVRGLAPKGITHHV
;
A
#
# COMPACT_ATOMS: atom_id res chain seq x y z
N MET A 1 10.36 -30.53 14.80
CA MET A 1 11.58 -29.71 14.70
C MET A 1 11.60 -28.74 15.86
N SER A 2 12.71 -28.66 16.59
CA SER A 2 12.87 -27.73 17.69
C SER A 2 13.33 -26.35 17.18
N ARG A 3 13.15 -25.28 17.98
CA ARG A 3 13.64 -23.93 17.66
C ARG A 3 15.15 -23.92 17.36
N ALA A 4 15.91 -24.75 18.07
CA ALA A 4 17.34 -24.91 17.85
C ALA A 4 17.66 -25.50 16.47
N ASP A 5 16.80 -26.36 15.92
CA ASP A 5 16.99 -26.94 14.58
C ASP A 5 16.73 -25.93 13.47
N ILE A 6 15.78 -25.00 13.68
CA ILE A 6 15.47 -23.90 12.75
C ILE A 6 16.62 -22.89 12.73
N GLU A 7 17.17 -22.55 13.90
CA GLU A 7 18.33 -21.65 14.03
C GLU A 7 19.60 -22.27 13.41
N LYS A 8 19.77 -23.61 13.54
CA LYS A 8 20.89 -24.33 12.89
C LYS A 8 20.78 -24.32 11.36
N LEU A 9 19.57 -24.48 10.81
CA LEU A 9 19.33 -24.42 9.36
C LEU A 9 19.51 -23.00 8.81
N ALA A 10 19.11 -21.97 9.55
CA ALA A 10 19.35 -20.57 9.19
C ALA A 10 20.84 -20.24 9.10
N ASN A 11 21.68 -20.85 9.95
CA ASN A 11 23.13 -20.62 9.97
C ASN A 11 23.93 -21.44 8.95
N LEU A 12 23.32 -22.43 8.28
CA LEU A 12 24.01 -23.29 7.29
C LEU A 12 24.08 -22.64 5.89
N TYR A 13 23.28 -21.61 5.61
CA TYR A 13 23.20 -20.97 4.30
C TYR A 13 23.62 -19.50 4.34
N ASN A 14 24.82 -19.26 3.82
CA ASN A 14 25.37 -17.99 3.31
C ASN A 14 25.73 -16.90 4.37
N PRO A 15 27.03 -16.65 4.63
CA PRO A 15 27.50 -15.63 5.58
C PRO A 15 27.26 -14.16 5.13
N TYR A 16 26.67 -13.93 3.95
CA TYR A 16 26.43 -12.58 3.39
C TYR A 16 24.95 -12.15 3.40
N TYR A 17 24.10 -12.70 4.25
CA TYR A 17 22.70 -12.25 4.36
C TYR A 17 22.61 -10.82 4.95
N GLU A 18 22.57 -9.82 4.06
CA GLU A 18 22.30 -8.40 4.40
C GLU A 18 20.87 -8.12 4.88
N LYS A 19 20.01 -9.13 4.98
CA LYS A 19 18.62 -8.98 5.44
C LYS A 19 18.29 -10.03 6.51
N PRO A 20 17.78 -9.61 7.69
CA PRO A 20 17.37 -10.54 8.72
C PRO A 20 16.27 -11.47 8.17
N LEU A 21 16.40 -12.77 8.47
CA LEU A 21 15.35 -13.75 8.20
C LEU A 21 14.16 -13.41 9.09
N ILE A 22 13.14 -12.76 8.51
CA ILE A 22 11.87 -12.50 9.19
C ILE A 22 11.02 -13.76 9.03
N PHE A 23 10.92 -14.56 10.08
CA PHE A 23 9.99 -15.67 10.15
C PHE A 23 8.59 -15.12 10.44
N ASP A 24 7.71 -15.15 9.45
CA ASP A 24 6.28 -14.88 9.67
C ASP A 24 5.64 -16.10 10.34
N LEU A 25 5.42 -16.00 11.65
CA LEU A 25 4.85 -17.07 12.47
C LEU A 25 3.30 -17.10 12.43
N ARG A 26 2.67 -16.28 11.59
CA ARG A 26 1.20 -16.28 11.44
C ARG A 26 0.74 -17.58 10.76
N PRO A 27 -0.35 -18.23 11.20
CA PRO A 27 -0.91 -19.40 10.53
C PRO A 27 -1.10 -19.15 9.03
N SER A 28 -0.80 -20.11 8.16
CA SER A 28 -0.97 -19.92 6.71
C SER A 28 -2.40 -19.48 6.39
N TYR A 29 -2.53 -18.46 5.53
CA TYR A 29 -3.85 -18.04 5.06
C TYR A 29 -4.40 -19.13 4.14
N GLN A 30 -5.65 -19.57 4.38
CA GLN A 30 -6.34 -20.48 3.48
C GLN A 30 -7.22 -19.67 2.54
N SER A 31 -6.86 -19.64 1.27
CA SER A 31 -7.64 -19.01 0.22
C SER A 31 -8.94 -19.78 -0.02
N THR A 32 -10.02 -19.05 -0.24
CA THR A 32 -11.31 -19.58 -0.67
C THR A 32 -11.37 -19.87 -2.17
N GLY A 33 -10.33 -19.51 -2.92
CA GLY A 33 -10.30 -19.55 -4.39
C GLY A 33 -11.00 -18.37 -5.07
N ASN A 34 -11.62 -17.47 -4.29
CA ASN A 34 -12.24 -16.25 -4.80
C ASN A 34 -11.42 -15.03 -4.33
N PRO A 35 -10.66 -14.37 -5.24
CA PRO A 35 -9.81 -13.24 -4.89
C PRO A 35 -10.56 -12.11 -4.19
N ARG A 36 -11.83 -11.87 -4.57
CA ARG A 36 -12.64 -10.83 -3.94
C ARG A 36 -12.97 -11.23 -2.50
N GLN A 37 -13.46 -12.45 -2.28
CA GLN A 37 -13.75 -12.92 -0.91
C GLN A 37 -12.50 -12.95 -0.04
N ASP A 38 -11.37 -13.35 -0.60
CA ASP A 38 -10.12 -13.47 0.14
C ASP A 38 -9.56 -12.11 0.58
N VAL A 39 -9.63 -11.10 -0.30
CA VAL A 39 -9.27 -9.72 0.06
C VAL A 39 -10.21 -9.19 1.15
N TYR A 40 -11.51 -9.45 1.06
CA TYR A 40 -12.46 -9.08 2.11
C TYR A 40 -12.08 -9.70 3.46
N ASN A 41 -11.84 -11.02 3.47
CA ASN A 41 -11.48 -11.76 4.68
C ASN A 41 -10.20 -11.22 5.32
N LEU A 42 -9.16 -10.92 4.52
CA LEU A 42 -7.90 -10.36 5.04
C LEU A 42 -8.04 -8.95 5.62
N ILE A 43 -8.89 -8.11 5.01
CA ILE A 43 -9.19 -6.77 5.51
C ILE A 43 -9.94 -6.84 6.84
N VAL A 44 -10.99 -7.66 6.93
CA VAL A 44 -11.83 -7.78 8.13
C VAL A 44 -11.09 -8.47 9.26
N SER A 45 -10.26 -9.48 8.96
CA SER A 45 -9.45 -10.16 9.96
C SER A 45 -8.31 -9.29 10.50
N LYS A 46 -8.08 -8.10 9.93
CA LYS A 46 -6.97 -7.19 10.26
C LYS A 46 -5.61 -7.87 10.25
N ARG A 47 -5.47 -8.91 9.43
CA ARG A 47 -4.25 -9.70 9.37
C ARG A 47 -3.15 -8.91 8.67
N GLU A 48 -3.55 -8.13 7.67
CA GLU A 48 -2.68 -7.25 6.91
C GLU A 48 -3.15 -5.80 7.10
N ASP A 49 -2.20 -4.91 7.34
CA ASP A 49 -2.41 -3.46 7.51
C ASP A 49 -2.15 -2.68 6.21
N GLU A 50 -1.65 -3.38 5.19
CA GLU A 50 -1.25 -2.82 3.90
C GLU A 50 -1.77 -3.64 2.70
N ILE A 51 -2.00 -2.94 1.59
CA ILE A 51 -2.25 -3.56 0.28
C ILE A 51 -1.08 -4.48 -0.13
N VAL A 52 0.15 -4.15 0.26
CA VAL A 52 1.33 -4.97 -0.06
C VAL A 52 1.26 -6.33 0.63
N GLY A 53 0.87 -6.36 1.91
CA GLY A 53 0.71 -7.60 2.67
C GLY A 53 -0.41 -8.47 2.13
N ILE A 54 -1.55 -7.86 1.76
CA ILE A 54 -2.66 -8.57 1.11
C ILE A 54 -2.22 -9.17 -0.23
N ALA A 55 -1.51 -8.37 -1.05
CA ALA A 55 -1.00 -8.79 -2.34
C ALA A 55 -0.04 -9.99 -2.22
N GLN A 56 0.88 -9.96 -1.25
CA GLN A 56 1.80 -11.06 -0.99
C GLN A 56 1.08 -12.32 -0.47
N THR A 57 0.10 -12.14 0.42
CA THR A 57 -0.64 -13.27 1.01
C THR A 57 -1.47 -14.03 -0.02
N LEU A 58 -2.01 -13.31 -1.01
CA LEU A 58 -2.90 -13.88 -2.03
C LEU A 58 -2.21 -14.14 -3.37
N ASP A 59 -0.91 -13.89 -3.48
CA ASP A 59 -0.16 -13.91 -4.74
C ASP A 59 -0.84 -13.07 -5.85
N LEU A 60 -1.29 -11.87 -5.47
CA LEU A 60 -1.95 -10.92 -6.37
C LEU A 60 -1.07 -9.71 -6.63
N SER A 61 -1.31 -9.02 -7.75
CA SER A 61 -0.70 -7.70 -7.94
C SER A 61 -1.32 -6.66 -7.01
N ARG A 62 -0.52 -5.70 -6.54
CA ARG A 62 -1.00 -4.56 -5.73
C ARG A 62 -2.12 -3.79 -6.43
N TRP A 63 -2.06 -3.72 -7.75
CA TRP A 63 -3.09 -3.09 -8.58
C TRP A 63 -4.41 -3.86 -8.51
N ALA A 64 -4.38 -5.19 -8.64
CA ALA A 64 -5.58 -6.03 -8.54
C ALA A 64 -6.27 -5.88 -7.17
N VAL A 65 -5.49 -5.93 -6.08
CA VAL A 65 -6.02 -5.70 -4.73
C VAL A 65 -6.64 -4.30 -4.61
N SER A 66 -5.99 -3.28 -5.19
CA SER A 66 -6.51 -1.91 -5.21
C SER A 66 -7.84 -1.79 -5.98
N GLN A 67 -7.99 -2.50 -7.11
CA GLN A 67 -9.25 -2.53 -7.86
C GLN A 67 -10.36 -3.23 -7.08
N ILE A 68 -10.04 -4.33 -6.39
CA ILE A 68 -11.01 -5.05 -5.55
C ILE A 68 -11.49 -4.16 -4.41
N ILE A 69 -10.59 -3.47 -3.72
CA ILE A 69 -10.95 -2.52 -2.64
C ILE A 69 -11.83 -1.39 -3.18
N ARG A 70 -11.49 -0.80 -4.33
CA ARG A 70 -12.34 0.20 -4.98
C ARG A 70 -13.71 -0.36 -5.36
N GLY A 71 -13.75 -1.61 -5.81
CA GLY A 71 -14.97 -2.35 -6.09
C GLY A 71 -15.85 -2.46 -4.86
N PHE A 72 -15.29 -2.83 -3.70
CA PHE A 72 -16.05 -2.84 -2.44
C PHE A 72 -16.66 -1.50 -2.08
N VAL A 73 -15.92 -0.41 -2.28
CA VAL A 73 -16.44 0.93 -1.99
C VAL A 73 -17.55 1.32 -2.95
N LYS A 74 -17.37 1.03 -4.24
CA LYS A 74 -18.39 1.28 -5.27
C LYS A 74 -19.67 0.49 -4.99
N ASP A 75 -19.53 -0.75 -4.53
CA ASP A 75 -20.64 -1.67 -4.28
C ASP A 75 -21.26 -1.48 -2.88
N GLY A 76 -20.77 -0.51 -2.09
CA GLY A 76 -21.29 -0.19 -0.76
C GLY A 76 -20.93 -1.20 0.34
N VAL A 77 -20.01 -2.14 0.07
CA VAL A 77 -19.53 -3.14 1.04
C VAL A 77 -18.69 -2.48 2.14
N PHE A 78 -17.90 -1.48 1.76
CA PHE A 78 -17.15 -0.64 2.69
C PHE A 78 -17.30 0.82 2.32
N THR A 79 -17.18 1.73 3.28
CA THR A 79 -16.88 3.13 3.00
C THR A 79 -15.37 3.37 2.95
N TRP A 80 -14.92 4.47 2.36
CA TRP A 80 -13.50 4.83 2.39
C TRP A 80 -13.00 5.04 3.83
N GLU A 81 -13.85 5.57 4.71
CA GLU A 81 -13.53 5.74 6.13
C GLU A 81 -13.27 4.40 6.81
N GLN A 82 -14.11 3.38 6.53
CA GLN A 82 -13.90 2.03 7.04
C GLN A 82 -12.61 1.41 6.50
N ILE A 83 -12.32 1.59 5.20
CA ILE A 83 -11.05 1.14 4.61
C ILE A 83 -9.86 1.82 5.30
N TYR A 84 -9.93 3.12 5.59
CA TYR A 84 -8.84 3.83 6.27
C TYR A 84 -8.64 3.39 7.71
N GLN A 85 -9.70 2.96 8.40
CA GLN A 85 -9.59 2.42 9.75
C GLN A 85 -8.97 1.01 9.74
N LEU A 86 -9.32 0.18 8.75
CA LEU A 86 -8.84 -1.20 8.64
C LEU A 86 -7.45 -1.30 8.01
N LEU A 87 -7.13 -0.41 7.08
CA LEU A 87 -5.87 -0.35 6.33
C LEU A 87 -5.24 1.04 6.48
N PRO A 88 -4.66 1.39 7.64
CA PRO A 88 -4.18 2.74 7.93
C PRO A 88 -3.10 3.22 6.96
N LYS A 89 -2.28 2.33 6.39
CA LYS A 89 -1.25 2.75 5.42
C LYS A 89 -1.82 3.12 4.05
N VAL A 90 -3.04 2.68 3.75
CA VAL A 90 -3.78 3.17 2.57
C VAL A 90 -4.17 4.64 2.77
N ARG A 91 -4.62 5.02 3.98
CA ARG A 91 -4.89 6.42 4.33
C ARG A 91 -3.64 7.28 4.16
N GLU A 92 -2.51 6.86 4.73
CA GLU A 92 -1.24 7.59 4.61
C GLU A 92 -0.81 7.76 3.15
N ALA A 93 -0.96 6.72 2.33
CA ALA A 93 -0.63 6.78 0.91
C ALA A 93 -1.52 7.80 0.18
N HIS A 94 -2.83 7.81 0.44
CA HIS A 94 -3.75 8.79 -0.13
C HIS A 94 -3.41 10.21 0.32
N GLU A 95 -3.17 10.44 1.60
CA GLU A 95 -2.78 11.76 2.14
C GLU A 95 -1.45 12.26 1.56
N ARG A 96 -0.47 11.38 1.33
CA ARG A 96 0.79 11.74 0.65
C ARG A 96 0.54 12.19 -0.80
N VAL A 97 -0.34 11.52 -1.52
CA VAL A 97 -0.69 11.89 -2.90
C VAL A 97 -1.47 13.21 -2.94
N GLN A 98 -2.40 13.43 -2.01
CA GLN A 98 -3.14 14.69 -1.91
C GLN A 98 -2.20 15.86 -1.63
N ARG A 99 -1.30 15.74 -0.65
CA ARG A 99 -0.29 16.77 -0.36
C ARG A 99 0.58 17.09 -1.57
N LYS A 100 1.05 16.08 -2.30
CA LYS A 100 1.81 16.30 -3.55
C LYS A 100 0.99 17.09 -4.59
N ARG A 101 -0.29 16.77 -4.76
CA ARG A 101 -1.18 17.48 -5.70
C ARG A 101 -1.42 18.92 -5.28
N GLU A 102 -1.57 19.16 -3.99
CA GLU A 102 -1.70 20.52 -3.43
C GLU A 102 -0.42 21.32 -3.68
N THR A 103 0.76 20.76 -3.40
CA THR A 103 2.06 21.39 -3.69
C THR A 103 2.21 21.71 -5.17
N THR A 104 1.86 20.79 -6.08
CA THR A 104 1.91 21.05 -7.52
C THR A 104 0.95 22.17 -7.93
N ARG A 105 -0.26 22.22 -7.37
CA ARG A 105 -1.23 23.27 -7.66
C ARG A 105 -0.77 24.65 -7.18
N THR A 106 -0.19 24.77 -5.98
CA THR A 106 0.36 26.05 -5.49
C THR A 106 1.56 26.49 -6.31
N THR A 107 2.48 25.59 -6.70
CA THR A 107 3.58 25.95 -7.60
C THR A 107 3.05 26.43 -8.95
N THR A 108 2.13 25.71 -9.60
CA THR A 108 1.54 26.14 -10.89
C THR A 108 0.82 27.48 -10.78
N THR A 109 0.18 27.78 -9.65
CA THR A 109 -0.50 29.06 -9.41
C THR A 109 0.50 30.20 -9.20
N GLN A 110 1.62 29.94 -8.52
CA GLN A 110 2.70 30.93 -8.34
C GLN A 110 3.43 31.27 -9.66
N VAL A 111 3.71 30.29 -10.52
CA VAL A 111 4.31 30.59 -11.85
C VAL A 111 3.35 31.32 -12.79
N ARG A 112 2.02 31.10 -12.69
CA ARG A 112 1.03 31.87 -13.48
C ARG A 112 0.85 33.30 -13.00
N GLY A 113 1.19 33.62 -11.75
CA GLY A 113 1.19 34.99 -11.20
C GLY A 113 2.44 35.81 -11.56
N LEU A 114 3.47 35.19 -12.14
CA LEU A 114 4.71 35.81 -12.59
C LEU A 114 4.73 35.93 -14.11
N ALA A 115 3.76 36.63 -14.69
CA ALA A 115 3.88 37.11 -16.06
C ALA A 115 4.84 38.32 -16.06
N PRO A 116 5.91 38.34 -16.87
CA PRO A 116 6.77 39.51 -16.97
C PRO A 116 5.97 40.69 -17.55
N LYS A 117 5.93 41.81 -16.82
CA LYS A 117 5.41 43.08 -17.33
C LYS A 117 6.19 43.42 -18.60
N GLY A 118 5.44 43.71 -19.67
CA GLY A 118 5.96 43.89 -21.02
C GLY A 118 7.13 44.88 -21.10
N ILE A 119 8.10 44.51 -21.93
CA ILE A 119 9.12 45.43 -22.44
C ILE A 119 8.43 46.24 -23.53
N THR A 120 7.98 47.46 -23.20
CA THR A 120 7.61 48.46 -24.20
C THR A 120 8.87 49.04 -24.81
N HIS A 121 9.20 48.64 -26.05
CA HIS A 121 10.11 49.41 -26.89
C HIS A 121 9.38 50.66 -27.37
N HIS A 122 9.75 51.82 -26.83
CA HIS A 122 9.47 53.10 -27.46
C HIS A 122 10.48 53.30 -28.60
N VAL A 123 9.95 53.53 -29.80
CA VAL A 123 10.62 54.21 -30.92
C VAL A 123 9.77 55.43 -31.24
#